data_AF-X1A3S5-F1
#
_entry.id   AF-X1A3S5-F1
#
_cell.length_a   1.000
_cell.length_b   1.000
_cell.length_c   1.000
_cell.angle_alpha   90.00
_cell.angle_beta   90.00
_cell.angle_gamma   90.00
#
_symmetry.space_group_name_H-M   'P 1'
#
loop_
_entity.id
_entity.type
_entity.pdbx_description
1 polymer ?
#
loop_
_entity_poly.entity_id
_entity_poly.type
_entity_poly.pdbx_seq_one_letter_code
_entity_poly.pdbx_strand_id
1 'polypeptide(L)'
;SKFPKQKFTIKGRNRVQVELLKKLKTLCLSFRKPLEEEATTFSKELNFLFLQPEKITPEIAVHLEKFLEQHPTLNEYREMTLMVGEIYRTPYELVDGHQIDALMQKSTYSDKLNTAISTLKRYKNEIIAFSDVFPKHPELSKACRANTEWINIKVKAPFKTSFNRQRLDFIENRMKLQLGGEVRNFIN
;
A
#
# COMPACT_ATOMS: atom_id res chain seq x y z
N SER A 1 -44.69 51.74 7.01
CA SER A 1 -43.69 50.78 6.52
C SER A 1 -42.31 51.19 7.02
N LYS A 2 -41.80 50.58 8.11
CA LYS A 2 -40.48 50.88 8.68
C LYS A 2 -39.39 49.97 8.08
N PHE A 3 -39.30 49.92 6.75
CA PHE A 3 -38.11 49.38 6.10
C PHE A 3 -37.07 50.51 5.96
N PRO A 4 -35.87 50.41 6.54
CA PRO A 4 -34.86 51.44 6.40
C PRO A 4 -34.39 51.50 4.94
N LYS A 5 -34.70 52.60 4.25
CA LYS A 5 -34.42 52.81 2.81
C LYS A 5 -32.91 52.86 2.45
N GLN A 6 -32.01 52.93 3.44
CA GLN A 6 -30.57 53.13 3.23
C GLN A 6 -29.73 51.85 2.99
N LYS A 7 -30.31 50.63 3.06
CA LYS A 7 -29.52 49.37 3.01
C LYS A 7 -29.18 48.84 1.61
N PHE A 8 -29.54 49.51 0.52
CA PHE A 8 -29.38 49.00 -0.86
C PHE A 8 -28.34 49.76 -1.71
N THR A 9 -27.37 50.43 -1.11
CA THR A 9 -26.19 50.90 -1.87
C THR A 9 -25.26 49.72 -2.18
N ILE A 10 -24.53 49.76 -3.30
CA ILE A 10 -23.54 48.73 -3.69
C ILE A 10 -22.55 48.47 -2.53
N LYS A 11 -22.10 49.53 -1.83
CA LYS A 11 -21.25 49.41 -0.64
C LYS A 11 -21.93 48.64 0.52
N GLY A 12 -23.22 48.91 0.78
CA GLY A 12 -23.99 48.21 1.82
C GLY A 12 -24.18 46.73 1.51
N ARG A 13 -24.50 46.40 0.25
CA ARG A 13 -24.63 45.02 -0.23
C ARG A 13 -23.31 44.25 -0.13
N ASN A 14 -22.20 44.87 -0.54
CA ASN A 14 -20.87 44.26 -0.43
C ASN A 14 -20.49 43.99 1.03
N ARG A 15 -20.80 44.91 1.95
CA ARG A 15 -20.53 44.73 3.39
C ARG A 15 -21.32 43.55 3.98
N VAL A 16 -22.60 43.42 3.63
CA VAL A 16 -23.44 42.28 4.07
C VAL A 16 -22.95 40.97 3.47
N GLN A 17 -22.56 40.97 2.18
CA GLN A 17 -22.02 39.79 1.51
C GLN A 17 -20.71 39.31 2.15
N VAL A 18 -19.80 40.21 2.49
CA VAL A 18 -18.56 39.87 3.20
C VAL A 18 -18.86 39.24 4.56
N GLU A 19 -19.80 39.78 5.33
CA GLU A 19 -20.19 39.22 6.62
C GLU A 19 -20.87 37.86 6.49
N LEU A 20 -21.71 37.65 5.47
CA LEU A 20 -22.30 36.35 5.18
C LEU A 20 -21.23 35.32 4.78
N LEU A 21 -20.27 35.70 3.93
CA LEU A 21 -19.16 34.83 3.53
C LEU A 21 -18.27 34.47 4.72
N LYS A 22 -18.00 35.41 5.64
CA LYS A 22 -17.27 35.11 6.88
C LYS A 22 -18.03 34.09 7.71
N LYS A 23 -19.33 34.30 7.97
CA LYS A 23 -20.15 33.36 8.74
C LYS A 23 -20.22 31.98 8.10
N LEU A 24 -20.36 31.91 6.77
CA LEU A 24 -20.35 30.66 6.02
C LEU A 24 -18.99 29.94 6.16
N LYS A 25 -17.87 30.67 6.01
CA LYS A 25 -16.54 30.09 6.22
C LYS A 25 -16.35 29.57 7.63
N THR A 26 -16.79 30.31 8.66
CA THR A 26 -16.72 29.87 10.05
C THR A 26 -17.55 28.60 10.27
N LEU A 27 -18.75 28.52 9.68
CA LEU A 27 -19.59 27.34 9.75
C LEU A 27 -18.93 26.14 9.05
N CYS A 28 -18.41 26.30 7.83
CA CYS A 28 -17.69 25.23 7.15
C CYS A 28 -16.46 24.76 7.97
N LEU A 29 -15.72 25.69 8.57
CA LEU A 29 -14.58 25.39 9.43
C LEU A 29 -14.99 24.63 10.69
N SER A 30 -16.16 24.93 11.28
CA SER A 30 -16.61 24.22 12.49
C SER A 30 -16.95 22.76 12.24
N PHE A 31 -17.36 22.40 11.02
CA PHE A 31 -17.56 21.00 10.63
C PHE A 31 -16.28 20.33 10.12
N ARG A 32 -15.45 21.08 9.38
CA ARG A 32 -14.22 20.55 8.79
C ARG A 32 -13.18 20.16 9.85
N LYS A 33 -12.97 20.99 10.87
CA LYS A 33 -11.94 20.75 11.88
C LYS A 33 -12.13 19.42 12.64
N PRO A 34 -13.33 19.11 13.18
CA PRO A 34 -13.57 17.81 13.81
C PRO A 34 -13.29 16.64 12.88
N LEU A 35 -13.72 16.73 11.61
CA LEU A 35 -13.47 15.66 10.63
C LEU A 35 -11.98 15.47 10.32
N GLU A 36 -11.21 16.55 10.24
CA GLU A 36 -9.75 16.48 10.06
C GLU A 36 -9.05 15.88 11.29
N GLU A 37 -9.53 16.20 12.49
CA GLU A 37 -9.03 15.64 13.75
C GLU A 37 -9.35 14.15 13.88
N GLU A 38 -10.58 13.73 13.53
CA GLU A 38 -11.00 12.33 13.45
C GLU A 38 -10.17 11.56 12.42
N ALA A 39 -10.02 12.09 11.20
CA ALA A 39 -9.22 11.45 10.15
C ALA A 39 -7.75 11.31 10.54
N THR A 40 -7.20 12.30 11.24
CA THR A 40 -5.82 12.26 11.75
C THR A 40 -5.68 11.21 12.84
N THR A 41 -6.63 11.13 13.77
CA THR A 41 -6.66 10.13 14.84
C THR A 41 -6.78 8.72 14.27
N PHE A 42 -7.75 8.51 13.38
CA PHE A 42 -7.91 7.27 12.64
C PHE A 42 -6.61 6.85 11.93
N SER A 43 -5.94 7.77 11.23
CA SER A 43 -4.69 7.46 10.53
C SER A 43 -3.55 7.06 11.48
N LYS A 44 -3.50 7.64 12.69
CA LYS A 44 -2.52 7.24 13.70
C LYS A 44 -2.81 5.85 14.22
N GLU A 45 -4.06 5.58 14.57
CA GLU A 45 -4.51 4.30 15.12
C GLU A 45 -4.46 3.17 14.08
N LEU A 46 -4.66 3.49 12.80
CA LEU A 46 -4.50 2.55 11.69
C LEU A 46 -3.10 1.91 11.68
N ASN A 47 -2.06 2.62 12.13
CA ASN A 47 -0.72 2.05 12.22
C ASN A 47 -0.63 0.90 13.23
N PHE A 48 -1.48 0.89 14.26
CA PHE A 48 -1.55 -0.20 15.23
C PHE A 48 -1.98 -1.52 14.58
N LEU A 49 -2.74 -1.47 13.47
CA LEU A 49 -3.11 -2.68 12.70
C LEU A 49 -1.91 -3.42 12.11
N PHE A 50 -0.76 -2.76 11.97
CA PHE A 50 0.45 -3.37 11.41
C PHE A 50 1.46 -3.78 12.49
N LEU A 51 1.28 -3.32 13.73
CA LEU A 51 2.16 -3.68 14.85
C LEU A 51 2.04 -5.15 15.18
N GLN A 52 3.16 -5.80 15.44
CA GLN A 52 3.18 -7.23 15.68
C GLN A 52 3.00 -7.50 17.18
N PRO A 53 2.45 -8.65 17.59
CA PRO A 53 2.07 -8.88 18.99
C PRO A 53 3.22 -8.64 19.98
N GLU A 54 4.46 -8.93 19.56
CA GLU A 54 5.67 -8.76 20.36
C GLU A 54 6.05 -7.28 20.59
N LYS A 55 5.53 -6.38 19.76
CA LYS A 55 5.78 -4.92 19.82
C LYS A 55 4.62 -4.14 20.42
N ILE A 56 3.53 -4.81 20.81
CA ILE A 56 2.37 -4.16 21.39
C ILE A 56 2.59 -3.98 22.88
N THR A 57 2.64 -2.73 23.32
CA THR A 57 2.60 -2.41 24.75
C THR A 57 1.16 -2.55 25.28
N PRO A 58 0.96 -2.73 26.60
CA PRO A 58 -0.38 -2.82 27.17
C PRO A 58 -1.28 -1.64 26.83
N GLU A 59 -0.74 -0.43 26.75
CA GLU A 59 -1.48 0.77 26.34
C GLU A 59 -1.96 0.68 24.89
N ILE A 60 -1.10 0.25 23.98
CA ILE A 60 -1.44 0.08 22.56
C ILE A 60 -2.48 -1.03 22.39
N ALA A 61 -2.42 -2.11 23.19
CA ALA A 61 -3.41 -3.19 23.14
C ALA A 61 -4.82 -2.68 23.43
N VAL A 62 -4.98 -1.86 24.48
CA VAL A 62 -6.27 -1.26 24.85
C VAL A 62 -6.78 -0.31 23.76
N HIS A 63 -5.90 0.48 23.16
CA HIS A 63 -6.27 1.36 22.05
C HIS A 63 -6.69 0.57 20.80
N LEU A 64 -5.93 -0.46 20.46
CA LEU A 64 -6.22 -1.32 19.32
C LEU A 64 -7.55 -2.05 19.49
N GLU A 65 -7.83 -2.60 20.67
CA GLU A 65 -9.10 -3.27 20.96
C GLU A 65 -10.29 -2.32 20.77
N LYS A 66 -10.24 -1.12 21.37
CA LYS A 66 -11.29 -0.09 21.18
C LYS A 66 -11.43 0.33 19.72
N PHE A 67 -10.33 0.50 19.00
CA PHE A 67 -10.35 0.87 17.60
C PHE A 67 -11.03 -0.21 16.73
N LEU A 68 -10.77 -1.48 17.03
CA LEU A 68 -11.38 -2.62 16.35
C LEU A 68 -12.85 -2.82 16.72
N GLU A 69 -13.26 -2.50 17.94
CA GLU A 69 -14.67 -2.45 18.34
C GLU A 69 -15.44 -1.35 17.57
N GLN A 70 -14.83 -0.18 17.41
CA GLN A 70 -15.41 0.94 16.66
C GLN A 70 -15.46 0.67 15.15
N HIS A 71 -14.51 -0.10 14.63
CA HIS A 71 -14.41 -0.46 13.22
C HIS A 71 -14.29 -1.98 13.02
N PRO A 72 -15.39 -2.74 13.20
CA PRO A 72 -15.34 -4.21 13.18
C PRO A 72 -14.82 -4.80 11.87
N THR A 73 -14.98 -4.08 10.75
CA THR A 73 -14.47 -4.49 9.43
C THR A 73 -12.94 -4.53 9.36
N LEU A 74 -12.24 -3.84 10.27
CA LEU A 74 -10.78 -3.83 10.34
C LEU A 74 -10.21 -5.05 11.08
N ASN A 75 -11.04 -5.84 11.77
CA ASN A 75 -10.60 -7.11 12.40
C ASN A 75 -10.02 -8.07 11.36
N GLU A 76 -10.72 -8.27 10.23
CA GLU A 76 -10.21 -9.14 9.18
C GLU A 76 -8.90 -8.60 8.59
N TYR A 77 -8.80 -7.27 8.45
CA TYR A 77 -7.57 -6.65 7.96
C TYR A 77 -6.40 -6.85 8.94
N ARG A 78 -6.68 -6.77 10.25
CA ARG A 78 -5.72 -7.03 11.31
C ARG A 78 -5.24 -8.49 11.32
N GLU A 79 -6.15 -9.44 11.18
CA GLU A 79 -5.80 -10.85 11.08
C GLU A 79 -4.90 -11.11 9.87
N MET A 80 -5.24 -10.53 8.72
CA MET A 80 -4.41 -10.63 7.52
C MET A 80 -3.01 -10.04 7.71
N THR A 81 -2.88 -8.88 8.34
CA THR A 81 -1.55 -8.27 8.57
C THR A 81 -0.71 -9.07 9.55
N LEU A 82 -1.33 -9.73 10.53
CA LEU A 82 -0.65 -10.66 11.42
C LEU A 82 -0.17 -11.91 10.68
N MET A 83 -1.05 -12.57 9.93
CA MET A 83 -0.71 -13.76 9.13
C MET A 83 0.44 -13.46 8.15
N VAL A 84 0.36 -12.34 7.42
CA VAL A 84 1.44 -11.92 6.51
C VAL A 84 2.72 -11.61 7.28
N GLY A 85 2.61 -10.97 8.44
CA GLY A 85 3.75 -10.67 9.30
C GLY A 85 4.48 -11.92 9.80
N GLU A 86 3.75 -12.99 10.11
CA GLU A 86 4.29 -14.29 10.49
C GLU A 86 5.04 -14.95 9.34
N ILE A 87 4.51 -14.88 8.11
CA ILE A 87 5.20 -15.39 6.91
C ILE A 87 6.59 -14.75 6.77
N TYR A 88 6.68 -13.42 6.88
CA TYR A 88 7.96 -12.71 6.74
C TYR A 88 8.98 -13.03 7.85
N ARG A 89 8.54 -13.53 9.01
CA ARG A 89 9.42 -13.94 10.11
C ARG A 89 9.73 -15.43 10.11
N THR A 90 8.95 -16.21 9.37
CA THR A 90 9.17 -17.64 9.24
C THR A 90 10.55 -17.85 8.60
N PRO A 91 11.48 -18.55 9.26
CA PRO A 91 12.75 -18.95 8.65
C PRO A 91 12.47 -19.65 7.31
N TYR A 92 13.25 -19.37 6.29
CA TYR A 92 12.99 -19.90 4.95
C TYR A 92 12.99 -21.43 4.92
N GLU A 93 13.71 -22.06 5.86
CA GLU A 93 13.77 -23.51 6.07
C GLU A 93 12.44 -24.11 6.54
N LEU A 94 11.55 -23.29 7.09
CA LEU A 94 10.25 -23.69 7.65
C LEU A 94 9.08 -23.28 6.74
N VAL A 95 9.35 -22.74 5.56
CA VAL A 95 8.31 -22.40 4.57
C VAL A 95 7.97 -23.66 3.77
N ASP A 96 6.84 -24.29 4.11
CA ASP A 96 6.36 -25.53 3.48
C ASP A 96 5.13 -25.30 2.57
N GLY A 97 4.64 -24.06 2.48
CA GLY A 97 3.49 -23.67 1.66
C GLY A 97 2.15 -23.56 2.39
N HIS A 98 2.03 -24.02 3.64
CA HIS A 98 0.75 -23.97 4.36
C HIS A 98 0.23 -22.53 4.51
N GLN A 99 1.12 -21.55 4.55
CA GLN A 99 0.75 -20.14 4.66
C GLN A 99 0.03 -19.61 3.42
N ILE A 100 0.34 -20.16 2.23
CA ILE A 100 -0.38 -19.84 0.98
C ILE A 100 -1.73 -20.56 0.96
N ASP A 101 -1.78 -21.80 1.47
CA ASP A 101 -3.02 -22.59 1.53
C ASP A 101 -4.06 -21.94 2.46
N ALA A 102 -3.61 -21.35 3.57
CA ALA A 102 -4.43 -20.65 4.55
C ALA A 102 -5.11 -19.37 4.02
N LEU A 103 -4.64 -18.80 2.90
CA LEU A 103 -5.27 -17.62 2.30
C LEU A 103 -6.66 -17.98 1.75
N MET A 104 -7.70 -17.25 2.14
CA MET A 104 -9.08 -17.50 1.71
C MET A 104 -9.57 -16.40 0.78
N GLN A 105 -10.21 -16.78 -0.32
CA GLN A 105 -10.96 -15.84 -1.16
C GLN A 105 -12.36 -15.63 -0.56
N LYS A 106 -12.85 -14.39 -0.56
CA LYS A 106 -14.20 -14.04 -0.10
C LYS A 106 -14.91 -13.19 -1.14
N SER A 107 -16.22 -13.32 -1.25
CA SER A 107 -17.03 -12.49 -2.16
C SER A 107 -17.03 -11.00 -1.79
N THR A 108 -16.73 -10.68 -0.53
CA THR A 108 -16.61 -9.31 -0.02
C THR A 108 -15.25 -8.66 -0.31
N TYR A 109 -14.25 -9.45 -0.74
CA TYR A 109 -12.93 -8.91 -1.08
C TYR A 109 -12.94 -8.29 -2.47
N SER A 110 -12.08 -7.27 -2.64
CA SER A 110 -11.89 -6.67 -3.97
C SER A 110 -11.38 -7.70 -4.98
N ASP A 111 -11.76 -7.54 -6.25
CA ASP A 111 -11.31 -8.42 -7.34
C ASP A 111 -9.78 -8.53 -7.40
N LYS A 112 -9.08 -7.43 -7.12
CA LYS A 112 -7.61 -7.40 -7.07
C LYS A 112 -7.05 -8.32 -6.00
N LEU A 113 -7.63 -8.30 -4.80
CA LEU A 113 -7.18 -9.13 -3.69
C LEU A 113 -7.48 -10.61 -3.97
N ASN A 114 -8.69 -10.93 -4.45
CA ASN A 114 -9.05 -12.29 -4.82
C ASN A 114 -8.17 -12.84 -5.95
N THR A 115 -7.84 -12.00 -6.93
CA THR A 115 -6.91 -12.37 -8.03
C THR A 115 -5.50 -12.62 -7.50
N ALA A 116 -5.01 -11.79 -6.58
CA ALA A 116 -3.70 -11.98 -5.95
C ALA A 116 -3.64 -13.31 -5.18
N ILE A 117 -4.66 -13.62 -4.37
CA ILE A 117 -4.76 -14.89 -3.63
C ILE A 117 -4.78 -16.07 -4.60
N SER A 118 -5.59 -16.00 -5.68
CA SER A 118 -5.63 -17.06 -6.70
C SER A 118 -4.27 -17.30 -7.34
N THR A 119 -3.53 -16.23 -7.61
CA THR A 119 -2.23 -16.28 -8.26
C THR A 119 -1.20 -16.93 -7.34
N LEU A 120 -1.17 -16.55 -6.06
CA LEU A 120 -0.29 -17.16 -5.07
C LEU A 120 -0.57 -18.67 -4.93
N LYS A 121 -1.84 -19.07 -4.86
CA LYS A 121 -2.21 -20.49 -4.81
C LYS A 121 -1.82 -21.26 -6.07
N ARG A 122 -2.00 -20.65 -7.24
CA ARG A 122 -1.63 -21.26 -8.53
C ARG A 122 -0.14 -21.55 -8.63
N TYR A 123 0.70 -20.62 -8.18
CA TYR A 123 2.16 -20.71 -8.27
C TYR A 123 2.81 -21.18 -6.96
N LYS A 124 2.05 -21.83 -6.08
CA LYS A 124 2.50 -22.22 -4.74
C LYS A 124 3.79 -23.06 -4.79
N ASN A 125 3.83 -24.06 -5.66
CA ASN A 125 4.95 -24.99 -5.73
C ASN A 125 6.23 -24.30 -6.21
N GLU A 126 6.10 -23.38 -7.17
CA GLU A 126 7.20 -22.59 -7.70
C GLU A 126 7.72 -21.59 -6.65
N ILE A 127 6.83 -21.00 -5.87
CA ILE A 127 7.18 -20.11 -4.75
C ILE A 127 7.95 -20.89 -3.67
N ILE A 128 7.48 -22.08 -3.30
CA ILE A 128 8.16 -22.94 -2.33
C ILE A 128 9.51 -23.40 -2.88
N ALA A 129 9.59 -23.82 -4.14
CA ALA A 129 10.86 -24.23 -4.74
C ALA A 129 11.94 -23.14 -4.68
N PHE A 130 11.54 -21.87 -4.55
CA PHE A 130 12.45 -20.74 -4.36
C PHE A 130 13.16 -20.75 -3.01
N SER A 131 12.58 -21.37 -1.96
CA SER A 131 13.26 -21.54 -0.66
C SER A 131 14.50 -22.42 -0.78
N ASP A 132 14.47 -23.40 -1.69
CA ASP A 132 15.56 -24.36 -1.91
C ASP A 132 16.72 -23.80 -2.74
N VAL A 133 16.50 -22.72 -3.49
CA VAL A 133 17.53 -22.12 -4.36
C VAL A 133 18.69 -21.59 -3.53
N PHE A 134 18.41 -20.92 -2.40
CA PHE A 134 19.46 -20.26 -1.61
C PHE A 134 20.35 -21.19 -0.79
N PRO A 135 19.85 -22.30 -0.22
CA PRO A 135 20.69 -23.36 0.34
C PRO A 135 21.58 -24.05 -0.70
N LYS A 136 21.06 -24.27 -1.92
CA LYS A 136 21.80 -24.92 -3.02
C LYS A 136 22.86 -24.01 -3.64
N HIS A 137 22.70 -22.69 -3.49
CA HIS A 137 23.57 -21.67 -4.07
C HIS A 137 24.01 -20.63 -3.02
N PRO A 138 24.86 -21.02 -2.04
CA PRO A 138 25.32 -20.14 -0.97
C PRO A 138 26.17 -18.96 -1.47
N GLU A 139 26.71 -19.03 -2.69
CA GLU A 139 27.42 -17.97 -3.39
C GLU A 139 26.53 -16.77 -3.76
N LEU A 140 25.20 -16.95 -3.80
CA LEU A 140 24.27 -15.89 -4.12
C LEU A 140 24.28 -14.81 -3.03
N SER A 141 24.52 -13.57 -3.45
CA SER A 141 24.57 -12.44 -2.53
C SER A 141 23.25 -12.26 -1.76
N LYS A 142 23.32 -11.73 -0.54
CA LYS A 142 22.14 -11.39 0.27
C LYS A 142 21.17 -10.45 -0.45
N ALA A 143 21.65 -9.65 -1.41
CA ALA A 143 20.82 -8.78 -2.24
C ALA A 143 19.90 -9.56 -3.21
N CYS A 144 20.32 -10.75 -3.66
CA CYS A 144 19.50 -11.65 -4.47
C CYS A 144 18.29 -12.20 -3.69
N ARG A 145 18.35 -12.22 -2.34
CA ARG A 145 17.26 -12.64 -1.45
C ARG A 145 16.22 -11.53 -1.22
N ALA A 146 16.61 -10.26 -1.33
CA ALA A 146 15.81 -9.14 -0.85
C ALA A 146 15.25 -8.24 -1.95
N ASN A 147 15.71 -8.38 -3.20
CA ASN A 147 15.50 -7.29 -4.14
C ASN A 147 15.40 -7.73 -5.62
N THR A 148 14.32 -8.44 -5.96
CA THR A 148 13.82 -8.44 -7.35
C THR A 148 13.60 -7.01 -7.85
N GLU A 149 13.31 -6.04 -6.98
CA GLU A 149 13.24 -4.62 -7.34
C GLU A 149 14.60 -4.06 -7.79
N TRP A 150 15.74 -4.50 -7.24
CA TRP A 150 17.07 -4.04 -7.68
C TRP A 150 17.44 -4.59 -9.07
N ILE A 151 17.14 -5.87 -9.32
CA ILE A 151 17.27 -6.46 -10.66
C ILE A 151 16.30 -5.77 -11.63
N ASN A 152 15.04 -5.59 -11.22
CA ASN A 152 14.03 -4.89 -12.01
C ASN A 152 14.40 -3.43 -12.28
N ILE A 153 15.05 -2.72 -11.35
CA ILE A 153 15.54 -1.35 -11.57
C ILE A 153 16.63 -1.37 -12.63
N LYS A 154 17.57 -2.33 -12.59
CA LYS A 154 18.62 -2.46 -13.62
C LYS A 154 18.06 -2.87 -14.99
N VAL A 155 17.09 -3.76 -15.02
CA VAL A 155 16.38 -4.18 -16.25
C VAL A 155 15.52 -3.04 -16.78
N LYS A 156 14.79 -2.32 -15.91
CA LYS A 156 13.92 -1.19 -16.28
C LYS A 156 14.69 0.10 -16.57
N ALA A 157 15.93 0.27 -16.09
CA ALA A 157 16.75 1.46 -16.34
C ALA A 157 16.95 1.77 -17.83
N PRO A 158 17.33 0.83 -18.71
CA PRO A 158 17.39 1.07 -20.16
C PRO A 158 16.03 1.39 -20.78
N PHE A 159 14.94 0.91 -20.17
CA PHE A 159 13.57 1.12 -20.64
C PHE A 159 12.97 2.46 -20.18
N LYS A 160 13.45 3.02 -19.06
CA LYS A 160 12.95 4.28 -18.46
C LYS A 160 13.26 5.52 -19.30
N THR A 161 14.23 5.44 -20.21
CA THR A 161 14.71 6.57 -21.03
C THR A 161 14.33 6.53 -22.50
N SER A 162 13.78 5.42 -23.04
CA SER A 162 13.63 5.30 -24.51
C SER A 162 12.55 4.35 -25.03
N PHE A 163 11.40 4.21 -24.38
CA PHE A 163 10.35 3.31 -24.90
C PHE A 163 9.50 3.84 -26.05
N ASN A 164 9.72 5.06 -26.55
CA ASN A 164 8.84 5.54 -27.62
C ASN A 164 9.28 5.18 -29.05
N ARG A 165 10.55 4.83 -29.38
CA ARG A 165 10.96 4.57 -30.78
C ARG A 165 12.27 3.77 -30.99
N GLN A 166 12.45 2.57 -30.42
CA GLN A 166 13.62 1.75 -30.75
C GLN A 166 13.24 0.37 -31.30
N ARG A 167 13.91 -0.05 -32.38
CA ARG A 167 13.77 -1.40 -32.99
C ARG A 167 14.33 -2.47 -32.04
N LEU A 168 13.80 -3.69 -32.12
CA LEU A 168 14.12 -4.82 -31.25
C LEU A 168 15.64 -5.06 -31.10
N ASP A 169 16.36 -4.96 -32.20
CA ASP A 169 17.81 -5.20 -32.31
C ASP A 169 18.63 -4.24 -31.43
N PHE A 170 18.17 -3.00 -31.27
CA PHE A 170 18.83 -2.00 -30.40
C PHE A 170 18.55 -2.25 -28.92
N ILE A 171 17.37 -2.78 -28.60
CA ILE A 171 17.01 -3.18 -27.24
C ILE A 171 17.90 -4.37 -26.81
N GLU A 172 18.04 -5.37 -27.68
CA GLU A 172 18.90 -6.54 -27.42
C GLU A 172 20.36 -6.15 -27.22
N ASN A 173 20.94 -5.32 -28.11
CA ASN A 173 22.34 -4.89 -27.98
C ASN A 173 22.58 -4.11 -26.69
N ARG A 174 21.64 -3.25 -26.28
CA ARG A 174 21.76 -2.47 -25.05
C ARG A 174 21.66 -3.33 -23.80
N MET A 175 20.79 -4.34 -23.80
CA MET A 175 20.69 -5.31 -22.71
C MET A 175 21.95 -6.18 -22.61
N LYS A 176 22.54 -6.62 -23.74
CA LYS A 176 23.83 -7.34 -23.76
C LYS A 176 24.98 -6.51 -23.14
N LEU A 177 25.07 -5.23 -23.49
CA LEU A 177 26.13 -4.33 -23.01
C LEU A 177 26.01 -3.98 -21.53
N GLN A 178 24.80 -3.87 -20.98
CA GLN A 178 24.58 -3.43 -19.59
C GLN A 178 24.50 -4.57 -18.56
N LEU A 179 24.05 -5.76 -18.97
CA LEU A 179 23.86 -6.90 -18.07
C LEU A 179 25.00 -7.93 -18.14
N GLY A 180 25.94 -7.80 -19.09
CA GLY A 180 27.13 -8.65 -19.15
C GLY A 180 26.84 -10.13 -19.41
N GLY A 181 25.78 -10.44 -20.16
CA GLY A 181 25.38 -11.82 -20.48
C GLY A 181 24.53 -11.92 -21.76
N GLU A 182 24.38 -13.14 -22.29
CA GLU A 182 23.55 -13.39 -23.49
C GLU A 182 22.06 -13.20 -23.19
N VAL A 183 21.47 -12.17 -23.79
CA VAL A 183 20.05 -11.77 -23.61
C VAL A 183 19.05 -12.90 -23.88
N ARG A 184 19.41 -13.90 -24.69
CA ARG A 184 18.57 -15.09 -24.96
C ARG A 184 18.22 -15.87 -23.69
N ASN A 185 19.04 -15.78 -22.64
CA ASN A 185 18.81 -16.46 -21.37
C ASN A 185 17.67 -15.86 -20.54
N PHE A 186 17.13 -14.70 -20.95
CA PHE A 186 16.08 -13.98 -20.21
C PHE A 186 14.75 -13.88 -20.98
N ILE A 187 14.72 -14.30 -22.25
CA ILE A 187 13.57 -14.09 -23.17
C ILE A 187 12.86 -15.42 -23.50
N ASN A 188 13.41 -16.57 -23.11
CA ASN A 188 12.77 -17.88 -23.28
C ASN A 188 11.95 -18.28 -22.05
#